data_AF-A0A5C8E2P8-F1
#
_entry.id   AF-A0A5C8E2P8-F1
#
_cell.length_a   1.000
_cell.length_b   1.000
_cell.length_c   1.000
_cell.angle_alpha   90.00
_cell.angle_beta   90.00
_cell.angle_gamma   90.00
#
_symmetry.space_group_name_H-M   'P 1'
#
loop_
_entity.id
_entity.type
_entity.pdbx_description
1 polymer ?
#
loop_
_entity_poly.entity_id
_entity_poly.type
_entity_poly.pdbx_seq_one_letter_code
_entity_poly.pdbx_strand_id
1 'polypeptide(L)'
;MRKGKKDFPKRFEYIAETILRNEIKKEQFESFIEKAFENDNNSKNITAVGFISSAISKYLKNKIGIDIGESVTVGLEARLLNGLKAKRHALKNEALEKSDADYILKCLLYGDVYFQKNNKNLLYLYKVGEDRYLQIAVNTKYSLSHKSVSIKIPLIRNIQFLSYRQVESKYIKNKLLEVIK
;
A
#
# COMPACT_ATOMS: atom_id res chain seq x y z
N MET A 1 -7.85 22.06 3.67
CA MET A 1 -8.56 21.09 4.55
C MET A 1 -8.69 19.75 3.84
N ARG A 2 -7.95 18.71 4.27
CA ARG A 2 -8.00 17.36 3.68
C ARG A 2 -9.35 16.69 4.02
N LYS A 3 -10.26 16.61 3.06
CA LYS A 3 -11.60 15.97 3.17
C LYS A 3 -11.51 14.43 3.05
N GLY A 4 -10.69 13.81 3.89
CA GLY A 4 -10.56 12.34 4.00
C GLY A 4 -10.52 11.82 5.45
N LYS A 5 -10.31 12.71 6.44
CA LYS A 5 -10.31 12.34 7.87
C LYS A 5 -11.69 11.94 8.43
N LYS A 6 -12.78 12.14 7.70
CA LYS A 6 -14.14 12.06 8.27
C LYS A 6 -14.76 10.66 8.25
N ASP A 7 -14.28 9.74 7.41
CA ASP A 7 -14.96 8.47 7.15
C ASP A 7 -14.14 7.21 7.50
N PHE A 8 -13.01 7.35 8.21
CA PHE A 8 -12.37 6.22 8.88
C PHE A 8 -12.96 6.10 10.29
N PRO A 9 -13.75 5.08 10.62
CA PRO A 9 -14.34 4.99 11.96
C PRO A 9 -13.22 4.89 12.99
N LYS A 10 -13.23 5.77 14.00
CA LYS A 10 -12.21 5.84 15.07
C LYS A 10 -11.87 4.48 15.70
N ARG A 11 -12.80 3.52 15.70
CA ARG A 11 -12.58 2.15 16.17
C ARG A 11 -11.58 1.36 15.32
N PHE A 12 -11.53 1.56 14.01
CA PHE A 12 -10.55 0.88 13.14
C PHE A 12 -9.21 1.59 13.13
N GLU A 13 -9.19 2.91 13.30
CA GLU A 13 -7.96 3.65 13.58
C GLU A 13 -7.35 3.15 14.90
N TYR A 14 -8.18 2.96 15.94
CA TYR A 14 -7.76 2.34 17.20
C TYR A 14 -7.30 0.89 17.03
N ILE A 15 -7.95 0.04 16.23
CA ILE A 15 -7.49 -1.35 16.00
C ILE A 15 -6.20 -1.37 15.17
N ALA A 16 -6.08 -0.56 14.13
CA ALA A 16 -4.85 -0.45 13.35
C ALA A 16 -3.72 0.11 14.22
N GLU A 17 -3.96 1.18 14.96
CA GLU A 17 -3.03 1.72 15.94
C GLU A 17 -2.69 0.69 17.03
N THR A 18 -3.64 -0.11 17.51
CA THR A 18 -3.40 -1.13 18.55
C THR A 18 -2.59 -2.30 18.00
N ILE A 19 -2.84 -2.73 16.76
CA ILE A 19 -2.04 -3.72 16.05
C ILE A 19 -0.61 -3.20 15.83
N LEU A 20 -0.44 -1.89 15.60
CA LEU A 20 0.88 -1.28 15.42
C LEU A 20 1.60 -0.92 16.72
N ARG A 21 0.85 -0.65 17.79
CA ARG A 21 1.36 -0.47 19.17
C ARG A 21 1.68 -1.80 19.84
N ASN A 22 1.18 -2.91 19.31
CA ASN A 22 1.57 -4.23 19.77
C ASN A 22 3.06 -4.44 19.44
N GLU A 23 3.91 -4.45 20.47
CA GLU A 23 5.36 -4.58 20.34
C GLU A 23 5.76 -5.80 19.51
N ILE A 24 5.06 -6.93 19.67
CA ILE A 24 5.32 -8.16 18.91
C ILE A 24 5.10 -7.94 17.40
N LYS A 25 4.07 -7.17 17.02
CA LYS A 25 3.78 -6.88 15.61
C LYS A 25 4.74 -5.86 15.03
N LYS A 26 5.17 -4.89 15.84
CA LYS A 26 6.20 -3.92 15.48
C LYS A 26 7.54 -4.63 15.24
N GLU A 27 7.97 -5.50 16.15
CA GLU A 27 9.18 -6.32 16.00
C GLU A 27 9.11 -7.24 14.79
N GLN A 28 7.96 -7.88 14.53
CA GLN A 28 7.76 -8.70 13.33
C GLN A 28 7.90 -7.88 12.04
N PHE A 29 7.36 -6.65 12.02
CA PHE A 29 7.49 -5.74 10.89
C PHE A 29 8.94 -5.27 10.73
N GLU A 30 9.58 -4.82 11.79
CA GLU A 30 10.98 -4.37 11.78
C GLU A 30 11.93 -5.49 11.34
N SER A 31 11.77 -6.70 11.87
CA SER A 31 12.54 -7.88 11.45
C SER A 31 12.30 -8.24 9.98
N PHE A 32 11.06 -8.07 9.49
CA PHE A 32 10.76 -8.24 8.07
C PHE A 32 11.47 -7.21 7.21
N ILE A 33 11.44 -5.93 7.59
CA ILE A 33 12.10 -4.83 6.89
C ILE A 33 13.62 -5.06 6.84
N GLU A 34 14.22 -5.38 7.97
CA GLU A 34 15.64 -5.67 8.09
C GLU A 34 16.07 -6.80 7.14
N LYS A 35 15.41 -7.96 7.25
CA LYS A 35 15.69 -9.10 6.37
C LYS A 35 15.44 -8.77 4.89
N ALA A 36 14.45 -7.93 4.58
CA ALA A 36 14.13 -7.55 3.20
C ALA A 36 15.24 -6.72 2.55
N PHE A 37 15.93 -5.85 3.31
CA PHE A 37 17.01 -5.00 2.82
C PHE A 37 18.41 -5.64 2.92
N GLU A 38 18.65 -6.57 3.85
CA GLU A 38 19.96 -7.23 4.03
C GLU A 38 20.28 -8.25 2.93
N ASN A 39 19.30 -9.05 2.54
CA ASN A 39 19.49 -10.09 1.55
C ASN A 39 19.20 -9.55 0.15
N ASP A 40 19.95 -10.03 -0.86
CA ASP A 40 19.63 -9.86 -2.28
C ASP A 40 18.38 -10.72 -2.61
N ASN A 41 17.26 -10.30 -2.04
CA ASN A 41 16.09 -11.13 -1.80
C ASN A 41 15.23 -11.21 -3.05
N ASN A 42 15.41 -12.29 -3.80
CA ASN A 42 14.36 -12.84 -4.66
C ASN A 42 13.29 -13.61 -3.88
N SER A 43 13.33 -13.57 -2.54
CA SER A 43 12.38 -14.29 -1.69
C SER A 43 10.95 -13.75 -1.88
N LYS A 44 10.00 -14.69 -1.99
CA LYS A 44 8.56 -14.39 -2.07
C LYS A 44 7.94 -14.27 -0.68
N ASN A 45 8.73 -13.94 0.34
CA ASN A 45 8.23 -13.80 1.70
C ASN A 45 7.25 -12.63 1.75
N ILE A 46 6.05 -12.91 2.25
CA ILE A 46 4.95 -11.94 2.34
C ILE A 46 4.68 -11.67 3.81
N THR A 47 4.60 -10.39 4.18
CA THR A 47 4.10 -9.98 5.49
C THR A 47 2.85 -9.11 5.35
N ALA A 48 2.02 -9.12 6.38
CA ALA A 48 0.88 -8.22 6.50
C ALA A 48 1.34 -6.83 6.94
N VAL A 49 1.01 -5.78 6.18
CA VAL A 49 1.49 -4.41 6.44
C VAL A 49 0.39 -3.36 6.59
N GLY A 50 -0.88 -3.77 6.49
CA GLY A 50 -2.01 -2.86 6.66
C GLY A 50 -3.34 -3.52 6.34
N PHE A 51 -4.39 -2.71 6.23
CA PHE A 51 -5.75 -3.15 5.98
C PHE A 51 -6.45 -2.23 4.98
N ILE A 52 -7.33 -2.80 4.16
CA ILE A 52 -8.31 -2.04 3.39
C ILE A 52 -9.51 -1.77 4.28
N SER A 53 -9.89 -0.49 4.39
CA SER A 53 -11.03 -0.09 5.22
C SER A 53 -12.35 -0.58 4.66
N SER A 54 -13.33 -0.77 5.53
CA SER A 54 -14.69 -1.17 5.12
C SER A 54 -15.34 -0.16 4.16
N ALA A 55 -15.02 1.13 4.28
CA ALA A 55 -15.47 2.16 3.34
C ALA A 55 -14.95 1.89 1.92
N ILE A 56 -13.65 1.61 1.79
CA ILE A 56 -13.02 1.26 0.50
C ILE A 56 -13.59 -0.06 -0.03
N SER A 57 -13.73 -1.10 0.83
CA SER A 57 -14.35 -2.37 0.44
C SER A 57 -15.78 -2.19 -0.08
N LYS A 58 -16.61 -1.38 0.60
CA LYS A 58 -17.98 -1.07 0.18
C LYS A 58 -18.00 -0.30 -1.13
N TYR A 59 -17.11 0.68 -1.32
CA TYR A 59 -16.97 1.39 -2.57
C TYR A 59 -16.62 0.43 -3.73
N LEU A 60 -15.60 -0.42 -3.54
CA LEU A 60 -15.20 -1.41 -4.53
C LEU A 60 -16.35 -2.35 -4.89
N LYS A 61 -17.08 -2.87 -3.91
CA LYS A 61 -18.20 -3.78 -4.13
C LYS A 61 -19.36 -3.08 -4.86
N ASN A 62 -19.79 -1.93 -4.36
CA ASN A 62 -21.03 -1.28 -4.80
C ASN A 62 -20.86 -0.43 -6.06
N LYS A 63 -19.69 0.18 -6.28
CA LYS A 63 -19.43 1.06 -7.43
C LYS A 63 -18.66 0.38 -8.54
N ILE A 64 -17.73 -0.51 -8.20
CA ILE A 64 -16.83 -1.14 -9.17
C ILE A 64 -17.21 -2.61 -9.44
N GLY A 65 -18.00 -3.26 -8.58
CA GLY A 65 -18.31 -4.70 -8.69
C GLY A 65 -17.15 -5.59 -8.23
N ILE A 66 -16.24 -5.07 -7.41
CA ILE A 66 -15.11 -5.81 -6.83
C ILE A 66 -15.44 -6.13 -5.37
N ASP A 67 -15.89 -7.35 -5.10
CA ASP A 67 -16.00 -7.87 -3.73
C ASP A 67 -14.64 -8.44 -3.28
N ILE A 68 -14.14 -7.90 -2.16
CA ILE A 68 -12.91 -8.33 -1.48
C ILE A 68 -13.16 -8.79 -0.04
N GLY A 69 -14.41 -8.71 0.46
CA GLY A 69 -14.73 -8.90 1.87
C GLY A 69 -14.61 -7.65 2.74
N GLU A 70 -15.00 -7.77 4.02
CA GLU A 70 -15.25 -6.61 4.90
C GLU A 70 -14.04 -6.08 5.68
N SER A 71 -12.91 -6.80 5.73
CA SER A 71 -11.67 -6.35 6.37
C SER A 71 -10.49 -7.14 5.84
N VAL A 72 -9.76 -6.55 4.91
CA VAL A 72 -8.80 -7.30 4.11
C VAL A 72 -7.39 -6.81 4.37
N THR A 73 -6.59 -7.68 4.97
CA THR A 73 -5.16 -7.46 5.19
C THR A 73 -4.45 -7.25 3.86
N VAL A 74 -3.56 -6.25 3.82
CA VAL A 74 -2.71 -5.96 2.66
C VAL A 74 -1.36 -6.64 2.87
N GLY A 75 -0.97 -7.50 1.94
CA GLY A 75 0.33 -8.16 1.93
C GLY A 75 1.42 -7.34 1.23
N LEU A 76 2.66 -7.43 1.72
CA LEU A 76 3.87 -6.90 1.11
C LEU A 76 4.89 -8.02 0.88
N GLU A 77 5.31 -8.22 -0.36
CA GLU A 77 6.41 -9.11 -0.71
C GLU A 77 7.77 -8.42 -0.47
N ALA A 78 8.71 -9.08 0.19
CA ALA A 78 10.05 -8.54 0.49
C ALA A 78 10.80 -8.01 -0.75
N ARG A 79 10.66 -8.70 -1.89
CA ARG A 79 11.28 -8.28 -3.16
C ARG A 79 10.88 -6.88 -3.67
N LEU A 80 9.81 -6.28 -3.14
CA LEU A 80 9.43 -4.92 -3.49
C LEU A 80 10.29 -3.87 -2.80
N LEU A 81 11.00 -4.24 -1.74
CA LEU A 81 11.87 -3.34 -0.98
C LEU A 81 13.30 -3.34 -1.50
N ASN A 82 13.83 -4.49 -1.94
CA ASN A 82 15.23 -4.60 -2.42
C ASN A 82 15.42 -5.38 -3.73
N GLY A 83 14.34 -5.84 -4.38
CA GLY A 83 14.43 -6.60 -5.63
C GLY A 83 14.62 -5.74 -6.88
N LEU A 84 14.59 -6.37 -8.06
CA LEU A 84 14.78 -5.71 -9.38
C LEU A 84 13.93 -4.45 -9.57
N LYS A 85 12.70 -4.43 -9.05
CA LYS A 85 11.82 -3.26 -9.18
C LYS A 85 12.30 -2.10 -8.32
N ALA A 86 12.70 -2.37 -7.07
CA ALA A 86 13.30 -1.37 -6.20
C ALA A 86 14.60 -0.83 -6.79
N LYS A 87 15.47 -1.71 -7.32
CA LYS A 87 16.71 -1.29 -8.01
C LYS A 87 16.43 -0.35 -9.20
N ARG A 88 15.39 -0.60 -10.00
CA ARG A 88 14.98 0.32 -11.08
C ARG A 88 14.47 1.67 -10.59
N HIS A 89 13.80 1.69 -9.44
CA HIS A 89 13.35 2.93 -8.81
C HIS A 89 14.54 3.69 -8.19
N ALA A 90 15.53 2.98 -7.66
CA ALA A 90 16.75 3.58 -7.09
C ALA A 90 17.53 4.38 -8.15
N LEU A 91 17.61 3.87 -9.39
CA LEU A 91 18.20 4.61 -10.53
C LEU A 91 17.52 5.96 -10.83
N LYS A 92 16.33 6.19 -10.28
CA LYS A 92 15.54 7.43 -10.45
C LYS A 92 15.39 8.22 -9.15
N ASN A 93 16.04 7.80 -8.06
CA ASN A 93 15.83 8.32 -6.71
C ASN A 93 14.36 8.17 -6.23
N GLU A 94 13.69 7.10 -6.67
CA GLU A 94 12.29 6.78 -6.35
C GLU A 94 12.16 5.58 -5.39
N ALA A 95 13.26 4.91 -5.03
CA ALA A 95 13.25 3.74 -4.14
C ALA A 95 13.12 4.13 -2.67
N LEU A 96 12.65 3.19 -1.84
CA LEU A 96 12.66 3.33 -0.39
C LEU A 96 14.01 2.90 0.17
N GLU A 97 14.45 3.59 1.21
CA GLU A 97 15.52 3.14 2.08
C GLU A 97 14.96 2.42 3.32
N LYS A 98 15.81 1.71 4.07
CA LYS A 98 15.41 1.02 5.32
C LYS A 98 14.80 2.01 6.32
N SER A 99 15.33 3.23 6.39
CA SER A 99 14.85 4.34 7.21
C SER A 99 13.45 4.84 6.84
N ASP A 100 13.01 4.63 5.59
CA ASP A 100 11.70 5.07 5.08
C ASP A 100 10.56 4.08 5.36
N ALA A 101 10.84 2.95 6.01
CA ALA A 101 9.88 1.84 6.14
C ALA A 101 8.60 2.21 6.90
N ASP A 102 8.68 3.16 7.85
CA ASP A 102 7.53 3.64 8.61
C ASP A 102 6.49 4.35 7.73
N TYR A 103 6.93 4.95 6.61
CA TYR A 103 6.04 5.60 5.66
C TYR A 103 5.11 4.61 4.97
N ILE A 104 5.49 3.32 4.85
CA ILE A 104 4.62 2.29 4.26
C ILE A 104 3.29 2.23 5.03
N LEU A 105 3.39 2.16 6.35
CA LEU A 105 2.23 2.11 7.25
C LEU A 105 1.46 3.42 7.24
N LYS A 106 2.16 4.56 7.37
CA LYS A 106 1.54 5.88 7.32
C LYS A 106 0.77 6.08 6.01
N CYS A 107 1.29 5.56 4.90
CA CYS A 107 0.64 5.66 3.60
C CYS A 107 -0.63 4.81 3.50
N LEU A 108 -0.60 3.57 4.01
CA LEU A 108 -1.78 2.71 4.02
C LEU A 108 -2.89 3.21 4.96
N LEU A 109 -2.53 3.90 6.06
CA LEU A 109 -3.49 4.41 7.04
C LEU A 109 -4.03 5.80 6.71
N TYR A 110 -3.15 6.71 6.30
CA TYR A 110 -3.45 8.14 6.20
C TYR A 110 -3.29 8.71 4.79
N GLY A 111 -2.87 7.88 3.83
CA GLY A 111 -2.76 8.27 2.44
C GLY A 111 -4.14 8.53 1.81
N ASP A 112 -4.18 9.47 0.88
CA ASP A 112 -5.33 9.64 0.01
C ASP A 112 -5.45 8.41 -0.90
N VAL A 113 -6.66 7.87 -1.04
CA VAL A 113 -6.91 6.61 -1.75
C VAL A 113 -7.69 6.86 -3.04
N TYR A 114 -7.20 6.25 -4.11
CA TYR A 114 -7.77 6.37 -5.44
C TYR A 114 -7.95 5.00 -6.07
N PHE A 115 -8.95 4.88 -6.94
CA PHE A 115 -9.11 3.73 -7.80
C PHE A 115 -8.49 3.98 -9.17
N GLN A 116 -7.54 3.13 -9.56
CA GLN A 116 -6.86 3.20 -10.86
C GLN A 116 -7.63 2.38 -11.90
N LYS A 117 -8.32 3.06 -12.83
CA LYS A 117 -9.29 2.42 -13.75
C LYS A 117 -8.68 1.35 -14.66
N ASN A 118 -7.48 1.57 -15.18
CA ASN A 118 -6.84 0.68 -16.14
C ASN A 118 -6.39 -0.66 -15.53
N ASN A 119 -5.76 -0.62 -14.36
CA ASN A 119 -5.16 -1.80 -13.72
C ASN A 119 -6.00 -2.34 -12.56
N LYS A 120 -7.14 -1.69 -12.24
CA LYS A 120 -8.04 -2.01 -11.13
C LYS A 120 -7.35 -2.10 -9.77
N ASN A 121 -6.27 -1.33 -9.61
CA ASN A 121 -5.55 -1.21 -8.35
C ASN A 121 -6.15 -0.10 -7.49
N LEU A 122 -6.00 -0.23 -6.18
CA LEU A 122 -6.04 0.91 -5.27
C LEU A 122 -4.68 1.59 -5.29
N LEU A 123 -4.70 2.92 -5.31
CA LEU A 123 -3.49 3.74 -5.24
C LEU A 123 -3.59 4.60 -3.99
N TYR A 124 -2.66 4.37 -3.08
CA TYR A 124 -2.47 5.15 -1.86
C TYR A 124 -1.38 6.17 -2.14
N LEU A 125 -1.63 7.42 -1.77
CA LEU A 125 -0.68 8.51 -1.93
C LEU A 125 -0.55 9.27 -0.61
N TYR A 126 0.68 9.34 -0.08
CA TYR A 126 0.95 9.99 1.19
C TYR A 126 2.06 11.03 1.04
N LYS A 127 1.78 12.27 1.45
CA LYS A 127 2.77 13.36 1.41
C LYS A 127 3.76 13.19 2.56
N VAL A 128 5.03 12.96 2.21
CA VAL A 128 6.14 12.75 3.16
C VAL A 128 6.94 14.03 3.40
N GLY A 129 7.04 14.89 2.38
CA GLY A 129 7.68 16.21 2.46
C GLY A 129 7.06 17.20 1.48
N GLU A 130 7.66 18.38 1.29
CA GLU A 130 7.10 19.42 0.43
C GLU A 130 6.88 18.94 -1.03
N ASP A 131 7.90 18.32 -1.59
CA ASP A 131 7.93 17.77 -2.96
C ASP A 131 8.18 16.24 -2.98
N ARG A 132 7.75 15.52 -1.94
CA ARG A 132 7.98 14.07 -1.84
C ARG A 132 6.72 13.35 -1.38
N TYR A 133 6.24 12.44 -2.21
CA TYR A 133 5.06 11.62 -1.96
C TYR A 133 5.44 10.15 -2.02
N LEU A 134 5.03 9.38 -1.02
CA LEU A 134 5.06 7.93 -1.11
C LEU A 134 3.80 7.46 -1.84
N GLN A 135 3.99 6.64 -2.87
CA GLN A 135 2.92 5.98 -3.59
C GLN A 135 2.97 4.47 -3.36
N ILE A 136 1.84 3.90 -2.96
CA ILE A 136 1.64 2.45 -2.87
C ILE A 136 0.50 2.03 -3.80
N ALA A 137 0.77 1.09 -4.70
CA ALA A 137 -0.27 0.47 -5.53
C ALA A 137 -0.61 -0.91 -4.99
N VAL A 138 -1.87 -1.14 -4.64
CA VAL A 138 -2.41 -2.39 -4.11
C VAL A 138 -3.32 -3.03 -5.16
N ASN A 139 -3.00 -4.25 -5.59
CA ASN A 139 -3.93 -5.04 -6.37
C ASN A 139 -4.95 -5.69 -5.42
N THR A 140 -6.24 -5.48 -5.66
CA THR A 140 -7.34 -5.88 -4.77
C THR A 140 -7.74 -7.35 -4.89
N LYS A 141 -7.33 -8.05 -5.95
CA LYS A 141 -7.71 -9.44 -6.23
C LYS A 141 -6.51 -10.30 -6.62
N TYR A 142 -5.36 -10.12 -5.95
CA TYR A 142 -4.19 -10.94 -6.26
C TYR A 142 -4.45 -12.37 -5.81
N SER A 143 -4.39 -13.31 -6.77
CA SER A 143 -4.60 -14.72 -6.51
C SER A 143 -3.25 -15.39 -6.28
N LEU A 144 -3.01 -15.83 -5.05
CA LEU A 144 -1.94 -16.75 -4.72
C LEU A 144 -2.48 -18.16 -4.89
N SER A 145 -2.04 -18.83 -5.95
CA SER A 145 -2.34 -20.25 -6.17
C SER A 145 -1.14 -21.10 -5.78
N HIS A 146 -1.39 -22.12 -4.95
CA HIS A 146 -0.45 -23.19 -4.70
C HIS A 146 -1.22 -24.51 -4.59
N LYS A 147 -0.95 -25.45 -5.51
CA LYS A 147 -1.74 -26.67 -5.69
C LYS A 147 -3.23 -26.34 -5.87
N SER A 148 -4.13 -27.06 -5.20
CA SER A 148 -5.59 -26.94 -5.25
C SER A 148 -6.16 -25.75 -4.46
N VAL A 149 -5.33 -24.94 -3.81
CA VAL A 149 -5.77 -23.81 -2.99
C VAL A 149 -5.42 -22.50 -3.70
N SER A 150 -6.43 -21.64 -3.84
CA SER A 150 -6.29 -20.28 -4.35
C SER A 150 -6.77 -19.29 -3.30
N ILE A 151 -5.85 -18.52 -2.75
CA ILE A 151 -6.17 -17.45 -1.80
C ILE A 151 -6.16 -16.13 -2.55
N LYS A 152 -7.25 -15.37 -2.43
CA LYS A 152 -7.33 -14.00 -2.93
C LYS A 152 -6.98 -13.05 -1.79
N ILE A 153 -5.83 -12.39 -1.88
CA ILE A 153 -5.46 -11.33 -0.95
C ILE A 153 -5.12 -10.04 -1.71
N PRO A 154 -5.40 -8.86 -1.15
CA PRO A 154 -4.82 -7.63 -1.59
C PRO A 154 -3.30 -7.66 -1.40
N LEU A 155 -2.58 -7.31 -2.46
CA LEU A 155 -1.12 -7.35 -2.44
C LEU A 155 -0.56 -6.06 -3.01
N ILE A 156 0.43 -5.49 -2.32
CA ILE A 156 1.21 -4.39 -2.86
C ILE A 156 1.92 -4.87 -4.12
N ARG A 157 1.84 -4.07 -5.19
CA ARG A 157 2.49 -4.32 -6.49
C ARG A 157 3.53 -3.26 -6.82
N ASN A 158 3.47 -2.10 -6.18
CA ASN A 158 4.42 -1.03 -6.36
C ASN A 158 4.54 -0.21 -5.09
N ILE A 159 5.77 0.15 -4.76
CA ILE A 159 6.10 1.17 -3.77
C ILE A 159 7.16 2.05 -4.42
N GLN A 160 6.96 3.36 -4.43
CA GLN A 160 7.93 4.32 -4.92
C GLN A 160 7.67 5.72 -4.35
N PHE A 161 8.71 6.52 -4.23
CA PHE A 161 8.58 7.95 -4.07
C PHE A 161 8.29 8.63 -5.40
N LEU A 162 7.53 9.72 -5.34
CA LEU A 162 7.24 10.61 -6.44
C LEU A 162 7.42 12.06 -6.03
N SER A 163 7.86 12.89 -6.97
CA SER A 163 7.75 14.34 -6.83
C SER A 163 6.33 14.84 -7.08
N TYR A 164 6.02 16.05 -6.65
CA TYR A 164 4.74 16.70 -6.91
C TYR A 164 4.44 16.78 -8.41
N ARG A 165 5.45 17.10 -9.24
CA ARG A 165 5.30 17.14 -10.71
C ARG A 165 4.88 15.77 -11.27
N GLN A 166 5.41 14.69 -10.72
CA GLN A 166 5.03 13.34 -11.13
C GLN A 166 3.62 12.98 -10.67
N VAL A 167 3.23 13.38 -9.45
CA VAL A 167 1.85 13.22 -8.96
C VAL A 167 0.86 13.97 -9.86
N GLU A 168 1.15 15.23 -10.17
CA GLU A 168 0.29 16.07 -10.99
C GLU A 168 0.12 15.51 -12.40
N SER A 169 1.24 15.15 -13.05
CA SER A 169 1.24 14.57 -14.40
C SER A 169 0.54 13.21 -14.45
N LYS A 170 0.83 12.30 -13.51
CA LYS A 170 0.28 10.94 -13.54
C LYS A 170 -1.22 10.91 -13.22
N TYR A 171 -1.69 11.79 -12.35
CA TYR A 171 -3.02 11.65 -11.76
C TYR A 171 -4.00 12.77 -12.08
N ILE A 172 -3.56 14.02 -11.97
CA ILE A 172 -4.43 15.18 -12.16
C ILE A 172 -4.71 15.38 -13.65
N LYS A 173 -3.66 15.38 -14.48
CA LYS A 173 -3.80 15.66 -15.92
C LYS A 173 -4.45 14.52 -16.70
N ASN A 174 -4.16 13.27 -16.34
CA ASN A 174 -4.60 12.11 -17.13
C ASN A 174 -5.99 11.57 -16.75
N LYS A 175 -6.68 12.11 -15.73
CA LYS A 175 -7.99 11.62 -15.23
C LYS A 175 -8.03 10.10 -14.99
N LEU A 176 -6.89 9.49 -14.68
CA LEU A 176 -6.74 8.03 -14.53
C LEU A 176 -7.22 7.52 -13.16
N LEU A 177 -7.45 8.45 -12.24
CA LEU A 177 -7.85 8.16 -10.87
C LEU A 177 -9.28 8.59 -10.62
N GLU A 178 -10.03 7.71 -9.98
CA GLU A 178 -11.27 8.05 -9.31
C GLU A 178 -11.00 8.18 -7.81
N VAL A 179 -11.34 9.32 -7.23
CA VAL A 179 -11.17 9.55 -5.79
C VAL A 179 -12.17 8.66 -5.05
N ILE A 180 -11.66 7.81 -4.15
CA ILE A 180 -12.50 7.08 -3.21
C ILE A 180 -12.73 8.03 -2.05
N LYS A 181 -13.96 8.56 -1.94
CA LYS A 181 -14.40 9.38 -0.81
C LYS A 181 -14.98 8.48 0.27
#